data_AF-A0A498DSM2-F1
#
_entry.id   AF-A0A498DSM2-F1
#
_cell.length_a   1.000
_cell.length_b   1.000
_cell.length_c   1.000
_cell.angle_alpha   90.00
_cell.angle_beta   90.00
_cell.angle_gamma   90.00
#
_symmetry.space_group_name_H-M   'P 1'
#
loop_
_entity.id
_entity.type
_entity.pdbx_description
1 polymer ?
#
loop_
_entity_poly.entity_id
_entity_poly.type
_entity_poly.pdbx_seq_one_letter_code
_entity_poly.pdbx_strand_id
1 'polypeptide(L)'
;MSAPYDTVDVPRLLASLCRAAERDGLCISATRVRDLVNSLREDGRREAQRDADRADARLELATEFRVPLPEGPGGYGEVVVRRRALNSTLFAVTDGSMHGTCAWVGDQWQYLGDCGRDAAYVHDLGSALALAEEVAQLERASIEASIRREAGDRR
;
A
#
# COMPACT_ATOMS: atom_id res chain seq x y z
N MET A 1 7.52 5.13 -3.41
CA MET A 1 7.06 5.93 -4.57
C MET A 1 6.10 7.00 -4.04
N SER A 2 6.53 8.27 -4.05
CA SER A 2 5.74 9.40 -3.51
C SER A 2 4.86 10.01 -4.61
N ALA A 3 3.68 10.49 -4.24
CA ALA A 3 2.56 10.87 -5.12
C ALA A 3 2.85 12.04 -6.12
N PRO A 4 2.09 12.14 -7.24
CA PRO A 4 2.33 13.11 -8.33
C PRO A 4 1.69 14.49 -8.14
N TYR A 5 1.34 14.91 -6.92
CA TYR A 5 0.57 16.15 -6.70
C TYR A 5 1.39 17.45 -6.63
N ASP A 6 2.71 17.41 -6.87
CA ASP A 6 3.61 18.49 -6.45
C ASP A 6 4.10 19.41 -7.59
N THR A 7 3.26 19.77 -8.56
CA THR A 7 3.63 20.84 -9.52
C THR A 7 2.46 21.75 -9.89
N VAL A 8 1.76 22.26 -8.87
CA VAL A 8 0.98 23.49 -9.08
C VAL A 8 1.95 24.67 -9.04
N ASP A 9 2.26 25.24 -10.22
CA ASP A 9 3.09 26.45 -10.35
C ASP A 9 2.31 27.69 -9.85
N VAL A 10 2.33 27.85 -8.52
CA VAL A 10 1.62 28.92 -7.80
C VAL A 10 2.00 30.32 -8.31
N PRO A 11 3.28 30.65 -8.61
CA PRO A 11 3.64 31.91 -9.25
C PRO A 11 2.90 32.18 -10.57
N ARG A 12 2.74 31.16 -11.42
CA ARG A 12 2.05 31.31 -12.71
C ARG A 12 0.54 31.48 -12.56
N LEU A 13 -0.08 30.77 -11.61
CA LEU A 13 -1.49 30.94 -11.27
C LEU A 13 -1.78 32.31 -10.68
N LEU A 14 -0.93 32.80 -9.77
CA LEU A 14 -0.98 34.15 -9.22
C LEU A 14 -0.89 35.21 -10.32
N ALA A 15 0.08 35.08 -11.23
CA ALA A 15 0.24 36.01 -12.35
C ALA A 15 -0.98 36.02 -13.28
N SER A 16 -1.61 34.87 -13.53
CA SER A 16 -2.83 34.80 -14.33
C SER A 16 -4.06 35.38 -13.62
N LEU A 17 -4.20 35.15 -12.32
CA LEU A 17 -5.28 35.74 -11.50
C LEU A 17 -5.15 37.26 -11.38
N CYS A 18 -3.94 37.79 -11.17
CA CYS A 18 -3.70 39.24 -11.15
C CYS A 18 -4.05 39.88 -12.50
N ARG A 19 -3.64 39.27 -13.62
CA ARG A 19 -3.99 39.75 -14.97
C ARG A 19 -5.50 39.69 -15.25
N ALA A 20 -6.20 38.69 -14.73
CA ALA A 20 -7.66 38.62 -14.86
C ALA A 20 -8.36 39.70 -14.03
N ALA A 21 -7.93 39.91 -12.78
CA ALA A 21 -8.47 40.96 -11.90
C ALA A 21 -8.24 42.37 -12.46
N GLU A 22 -7.07 42.63 -13.08
CA GLU A 22 -6.78 43.88 -13.77
C GLU A 22 -7.70 44.12 -14.99
N ARG A 23 -8.03 43.08 -15.76
CA ARG A 23 -8.93 43.18 -16.92
C ARG A 23 -10.37 43.48 -16.53
N ASP A 24 -10.80 43.01 -15.37
CA ASP A 24 -12.17 43.20 -14.85
C ASP A 24 -12.31 44.43 -13.93
N GLY A 25 -11.27 45.25 -13.79
CA GLY A 25 -11.28 46.44 -12.93
C GLY A 25 -11.33 46.14 -11.43
N LEU A 26 -11.04 44.89 -11.03
CA LEU A 26 -11.02 44.43 -9.65
C LEU A 26 -9.67 44.76 -9.00
N CYS A 27 -9.62 45.77 -8.14
CA CYS A 27 -8.45 46.08 -7.32
C CYS A 27 -8.35 45.14 -6.10
N ILE A 28 -7.81 43.93 -6.31
CA ILE A 28 -7.48 43.03 -5.21
C ILE A 28 -6.05 43.33 -4.75
N SER A 29 -5.87 43.70 -3.47
CA SER A 29 -4.52 43.94 -2.94
C SER A 29 -3.68 42.66 -2.97
N ALA A 30 -2.38 42.78 -3.28
CA ALA A 30 -1.45 41.66 -3.29
C ALA A 30 -1.41 40.90 -1.94
N THR A 31 -1.67 41.59 -0.83
CA THR A 31 -1.82 41.00 0.50
C THR A 31 -3.01 40.06 0.55
N ARG A 32 -4.17 40.48 0.05
CA ARG A 32 -5.40 39.68 0.04
C ARG A 32 -5.30 38.44 -0.86
N VAL A 33 -4.55 38.55 -1.96
CA VAL A 33 -4.23 37.39 -2.82
C VAL A 33 -3.28 36.43 -2.10
N ARG A 34 -2.25 36.94 -1.41
CA ARG A 34 -1.31 36.12 -0.62
C ARG A 34 -2.02 35.39 0.52
N ASP A 35 -2.89 36.08 1.25
CA ASP A 35 -3.66 35.50 2.35
C ASP A 35 -4.58 34.39 1.83
N LEU A 36 -5.25 34.60 0.69
CA LEU A 36 -6.07 33.58 0.04
C LEU A 36 -5.26 32.34 -0.35
N VAL A 37 -4.06 32.52 -0.94
CA VAL A 37 -3.18 31.39 -1.29
C VAL A 37 -2.70 30.64 -0.04
N ASN A 38 -2.39 31.33 1.04
CA ASN A 38 -2.01 30.70 2.30
C ASN A 38 -3.16 29.90 2.90
N SER A 39 -4.38 30.44 2.94
CA SER A 39 -5.58 29.73 3.39
C SER A 39 -5.84 28.48 2.56
N LEU A 40 -5.75 28.56 1.23
CA LEU A 40 -5.92 27.40 0.34
C LEU A 40 -4.85 26.32 0.59
N ARG A 41 -3.60 26.71 0.89
CA ARG A 41 -2.54 25.76 1.27
C ARG A 41 -2.81 25.10 2.61
N GLU A 42 -3.27 25.86 3.59
CA GLU A 42 -3.64 25.32 4.90
C GLU A 42 -4.84 24.37 4.80
N ASP A 43 -5.84 24.71 4.01
CA ASP A 43 -7.00 23.85 3.78
C ASP A 43 -6.60 22.57 3.05
N GLY A 44 -5.74 22.64 2.04
CA GLY A 44 -5.19 21.45 1.38
C GLY A 44 -4.39 20.55 2.33
N ARG A 45 -3.63 21.13 3.27
CA ARG A 45 -2.94 20.35 4.32
C ARG A 45 -3.92 19.69 5.29
N ARG A 46 -4.98 20.39 5.70
CA ARG A 46 -6.02 19.85 6.58
C ARG A 46 -6.79 18.72 5.90
N GLU A 47 -7.07 18.83 4.60
CA GLU A 47 -7.70 17.78 3.81
C GLU A 47 -6.81 16.55 3.72
N ALA A 48 -5.52 16.73 3.38
CA ALA A 48 -4.54 15.64 3.37
C ALA A 48 -4.41 14.95 4.74
N GLN A 49 -4.43 15.72 5.83
CA GLN A 49 -4.41 15.16 7.18
C GLN A 49 -5.67 14.34 7.48
N ARG A 50 -6.86 14.83 7.12
CA ARG A 50 -8.11 14.09 7.31
C ARG A 50 -8.15 12.80 6.49
N ASP A 51 -7.60 12.81 5.29
CA ASP A 51 -7.47 11.62 4.46
C ASP A 51 -6.49 10.61 5.05
N ALA A 52 -5.37 11.07 5.62
CA ALA A 52 -4.45 10.23 6.38
C ALA A 52 -5.13 9.62 7.61
N ASP A 53 -5.81 10.43 8.44
CA ASP A 53 -6.54 9.95 9.62
C ASP A 53 -7.61 8.92 9.23
N ARG A 54 -8.29 9.13 8.08
CA ARG A 54 -9.28 8.19 7.55
C ARG A 54 -8.64 6.90 7.03
N ALA A 55 -7.45 6.98 6.43
CA ALA A 55 -6.68 5.82 6.00
C ALA A 55 -6.23 5.01 7.23
N ASP A 56 -5.72 5.67 8.26
CA ASP A 56 -5.30 5.04 9.52
C ASP A 56 -6.47 4.32 10.20
N ALA A 57 -7.63 4.97 10.32
CA ALA A 57 -8.84 4.35 10.87
C ALA A 57 -9.31 3.12 10.06
N ARG A 58 -9.07 3.10 8.73
CA ARG A 58 -9.38 1.93 7.89
C ARG A 58 -8.35 0.81 8.07
N LEU A 59 -7.07 1.14 8.25
CA LEU A 59 -6.02 0.17 8.55
C LEU A 59 -6.26 -0.52 9.89
N GLU A 60 -6.73 0.22 10.90
CA GLU A 60 -7.06 -0.36 12.22
C GLU A 60 -8.11 -1.47 12.13
N LEU A 61 -9.08 -1.31 11.22
CA LEU A 61 -10.16 -2.27 10.97
C LEU A 61 -9.77 -3.38 9.98
N ALA A 62 -8.65 -3.26 9.27
CA ALA A 62 -8.24 -4.24 8.28
C ALA A 62 -7.80 -5.56 8.93
N THR A 63 -8.47 -6.64 8.55
CA THR A 63 -8.18 -8.01 8.99
C THR A 63 -7.21 -8.73 8.06
N GLU A 64 -7.08 -8.26 6.82
CA GLU A 64 -6.29 -8.90 5.77
C GLU A 64 -5.63 -7.85 4.88
N PHE A 65 -4.38 -8.12 4.50
CA PHE A 65 -3.64 -7.37 3.49
C PHE A 65 -3.14 -8.36 2.45
N ARG A 66 -3.37 -8.05 1.17
CA ARG A 66 -2.99 -8.90 0.04
C ARG A 66 -1.76 -8.31 -0.64
N VAL A 67 -0.69 -9.07 -0.67
CA VAL A 67 0.56 -8.75 -1.36
C VAL A 67 0.56 -9.54 -2.67
N PRO A 68 0.40 -8.86 -3.83
CA PRO A 68 0.40 -9.54 -5.11
C PRO A 68 1.77 -10.15 -5.39
N LEU A 69 1.79 -11.34 -5.98
CA LEU A 69 3.04 -11.86 -6.54
C LEU A 69 3.53 -10.92 -7.64
N PRO A 70 4.84 -10.62 -7.72
CA PRO A 70 5.39 -9.80 -8.79
C PRO A 70 5.09 -10.42 -10.17
N GLU A 71 4.81 -9.59 -11.19
CA GLU A 71 4.41 -10.06 -12.52
C GLU A 71 5.30 -11.20 -13.07
N GLY A 72 4.67 -12.32 -13.47
CA GLY A 72 5.36 -13.50 -13.97
C GLY A 72 4.42 -14.57 -14.56
N PRO A 73 4.94 -15.53 -15.34
CA PRO A 73 4.14 -16.62 -15.90
C PRO A 73 3.69 -17.58 -14.79
N GLY A 74 2.39 -17.71 -14.55
CA GLY A 74 1.84 -18.58 -13.48
C GLY A 74 0.48 -18.20 -12.91
N GLY A 75 -0.04 -16.99 -13.20
CA GLY A 75 -1.37 -16.55 -12.77
C GLY A 75 -1.36 -15.63 -11.54
N TYR A 76 -2.56 -15.25 -11.09
CA TYR A 76 -2.79 -14.40 -9.91
C TYR A 76 -2.62 -15.22 -8.62
N GLY A 77 -1.42 -15.26 -8.08
CA GLY A 77 -1.19 -15.65 -6.68
C GLY A 77 -1.04 -14.41 -5.81
N GLU A 78 -1.50 -14.49 -4.56
CA GLU A 78 -1.33 -13.43 -3.57
C GLU A 78 -0.84 -14.04 -2.26
N VAL A 79 0.16 -13.43 -1.65
CA VAL A 79 0.53 -13.70 -0.26
C VAL A 79 -0.38 -12.83 0.62
N VAL A 80 -0.99 -13.42 1.64
CA VAL A 80 -1.98 -12.74 2.48
C VAL A 80 -1.46 -12.61 3.89
N VAL A 81 -1.33 -11.37 4.37
CA VAL A 81 -1.09 -11.05 5.78
C VAL A 81 -2.44 -11.00 6.49
N ARG A 82 -2.70 -11.95 7.38
CA ARG A 82 -3.98 -12.10 8.08
C ARG A 82 -3.83 -11.85 9.57
N ARG A 83 -4.74 -11.06 10.14
CA ARG A 83 -4.81 -10.78 11.58
C ARG A 83 -5.39 -11.97 12.34
N ARG A 84 -4.85 -12.28 13.51
CA ARG A 84 -5.34 -13.39 14.37
C ARG A 84 -6.79 -13.21 14.80
N ALA A 85 -7.15 -12.00 15.21
CA ALA A 85 -8.46 -11.56 15.66
C ALA A 85 -8.53 -10.04 15.58
N LEU A 86 -9.72 -9.43 15.54
CA LEU A 86 -9.88 -7.97 15.39
C LEU A 86 -9.12 -7.17 16.46
N ASN A 87 -9.11 -7.65 17.70
CA ASN A 87 -8.43 -7.04 18.84
C ASN A 87 -6.97 -7.47 19.03
N SER A 88 -6.41 -8.23 18.09
CA SER A 88 -5.04 -8.72 18.14
C SER A 88 -4.10 -7.82 17.34
N THR A 89 -2.90 -7.62 17.86
CA THR A 89 -1.79 -6.98 17.12
C THR A 89 -0.94 -8.00 16.34
N LEU A 90 -1.25 -9.30 16.48
CA LEU A 90 -0.52 -10.39 15.83
C LEU A 90 -1.12 -10.78 14.49
N PHE A 91 -0.23 -10.99 13.53
CA PHE A 91 -0.49 -11.34 12.14
C PHE A 91 0.30 -12.59 11.74
N ALA A 92 -0.24 -13.29 10.73
CA ALA A 92 0.39 -14.42 10.06
C ALA A 92 0.51 -14.12 8.56
N VAL A 93 1.58 -14.63 7.93
CA VAL A 93 1.74 -14.64 6.48
C VAL A 93 1.18 -15.96 5.96
N THR A 94 0.23 -15.90 5.03
CA THR A 94 -0.53 -17.05 4.52
C THR A 94 -0.57 -17.08 2.99
N ASP A 95 -0.87 -18.24 2.42
CA ASP A 95 -1.00 -18.46 0.98
C ASP A 95 -2.31 -17.91 0.36
N GLY A 96 -3.18 -17.30 1.18
CA GLY A 96 -4.47 -16.78 0.74
C GLY A 96 -5.50 -17.86 0.36
N SER A 97 -5.18 -19.14 0.51
CA SER A 97 -6.11 -20.23 0.16
C SER A 97 -7.32 -20.23 1.10
N MET A 98 -8.51 -20.37 0.51
CA MET A 98 -9.77 -20.50 1.27
C MET A 98 -9.91 -21.86 1.96
N HIS A 99 -9.21 -22.88 1.47
CA HIS A 99 -9.24 -24.24 2.00
C HIS A 99 -7.81 -24.76 2.13
N GLY A 100 -7.48 -25.39 3.24
CA GLY A 100 -6.12 -25.90 3.40
C GLY A 100 -5.09 -24.78 3.61
N THR A 101 -5.46 -23.65 4.23
CA THR A 101 -4.58 -22.47 4.39
C THR A 101 -3.23 -22.85 4.97
N CYS A 102 -2.17 -22.54 4.25
CA CYS A 102 -0.81 -22.63 4.75
C CYS A 102 -0.35 -21.30 5.34
N ALA A 103 0.43 -21.36 6.40
CA ALA A 103 1.16 -20.24 6.97
C ALA A 103 2.65 -20.40 6.71
N TRP A 104 3.33 -19.29 6.47
CA TRP A 104 4.79 -19.27 6.36
C TRP A 104 5.40 -19.34 7.77
N VAL A 105 6.02 -20.47 8.10
CA VAL A 105 6.59 -20.72 9.43
C VAL A 105 7.95 -21.39 9.25
N GLY A 106 9.01 -20.79 9.79
CA GLY A 106 10.36 -21.34 9.71
C GLY A 106 10.81 -21.59 8.26
N ASP A 107 10.64 -20.58 7.41
CA ASP A 107 11.07 -20.53 6.01
C ASP A 107 10.39 -21.52 5.06
N GLN A 108 9.19 -21.98 5.42
CA GLN A 108 8.40 -22.89 4.58
C GLN A 108 6.90 -22.70 4.79
N TRP A 109 6.13 -23.05 3.77
CA TRP A 109 4.68 -23.21 3.88
C TRP A 109 4.33 -24.43 4.73
N GLN A 110 3.64 -24.22 5.84
CA GLN A 110 3.11 -25.27 6.70
C GLN A 110 1.61 -25.13 6.82
N TYR A 111 0.90 -26.24 6.83
CA TYR A 111 -0.55 -26.20 7.02
C TYR A 111 -0.88 -25.60 8.40
N LEU A 112 -1.77 -24.60 8.42
CA LEU A 112 -2.08 -23.84 9.64
C LEU A 112 -2.67 -24.73 10.74
N GLY A 113 -3.36 -25.80 10.36
CA GLY A 113 -3.90 -26.80 11.29
C GLY A 113 -2.81 -27.60 12.00
N ASP A 114 -1.65 -27.79 11.37
CA ASP A 114 -0.56 -28.64 11.87
C ASP A 114 0.44 -27.86 12.72
N CYS A 115 0.86 -26.66 12.28
CA CYS A 115 1.79 -25.83 13.05
C CYS A 115 1.10 -25.09 14.21
N GLY A 116 -0.22 -24.91 14.13
CA GLY A 116 -1.02 -24.25 15.14
C GLY A 116 -0.93 -22.72 15.08
N ARG A 117 -1.93 -22.08 15.71
CA ARG A 117 -2.08 -20.61 15.64
C ARG A 117 -0.97 -19.85 16.35
N ASP A 118 -0.42 -20.37 17.44
CA ASP A 118 0.60 -19.65 18.20
C ASP A 118 1.95 -19.62 17.47
N ALA A 119 2.23 -20.61 16.63
CA ALA A 119 3.41 -20.62 15.78
C ALA A 119 3.24 -19.73 14.52
N ALA A 120 2.03 -19.68 13.97
CA ALA A 120 1.73 -18.92 12.76
C ALA A 120 1.56 -17.41 13.00
N TYR A 121 0.90 -17.01 14.11
CA TYR A 121 0.55 -15.61 14.39
C TYR A 121 1.53 -15.00 15.38
N VAL A 122 2.73 -14.66 14.91
CA VAL A 122 3.84 -14.16 15.75
C VAL A 122 4.33 -12.77 15.38
N HIS A 123 3.88 -12.22 14.25
CA HIS A 123 4.40 -10.97 13.70
C HIS A 123 3.49 -9.79 14.05
N ASP A 124 4.06 -8.62 14.29
CA ASP A 124 3.32 -7.36 14.14
C ASP A 124 3.05 -7.07 12.64
N LEU A 125 2.19 -6.09 12.35
CA LEU A 125 1.78 -5.77 10.98
C LEU A 125 2.96 -5.41 10.06
N GLY A 126 3.90 -4.59 10.53
CA GLY A 126 5.02 -4.13 9.72
C GLY A 126 5.96 -5.28 9.37
N SER A 127 6.30 -6.09 10.37
CA SER A 127 7.11 -7.31 10.17
C SER A 127 6.43 -8.30 9.24
N ALA A 128 5.11 -8.49 9.37
CA ALA A 128 4.35 -9.41 8.52
C ALA A 128 4.28 -8.95 7.05
N LEU A 129 4.12 -7.65 6.80
CA LEU A 129 4.12 -7.09 5.45
C LEU A 129 5.49 -7.23 4.79
N ALA A 130 6.58 -6.92 5.51
CA ALA A 130 7.93 -7.10 5.01
C ALA A 130 8.23 -8.57 4.65
N LEU A 131 7.84 -9.50 5.53
CA LEU A 131 7.98 -10.93 5.27
C LEU A 131 7.12 -11.39 4.08
N ALA A 132 5.89 -10.90 3.95
CA ALA A 132 5.02 -11.24 2.83
C ALA A 132 5.59 -10.78 1.48
N GLU A 133 6.24 -9.60 1.43
CA GLU A 133 6.95 -9.13 0.25
C GLU A 133 8.15 -10.03 -0.11
N GLU A 134 8.92 -10.47 0.89
CA GLU A 134 10.04 -11.40 0.69
C GLU A 134 9.55 -12.76 0.17
N VAL A 135 8.54 -13.34 0.81
CA VAL A 135 7.93 -14.60 0.41
C VAL A 135 7.38 -14.52 -1.01
N ALA A 136 6.73 -13.40 -1.38
CA ALA A 136 6.25 -13.20 -2.74
C ALA A 136 7.37 -13.22 -3.79
N GLN A 137 8.57 -12.72 -3.46
CA GLN A 137 9.74 -12.80 -4.34
C GLN A 137 10.29 -14.23 -4.44
N LEU A 138 10.33 -14.95 -3.32
CA LEU A 138 10.77 -16.35 -3.28
C LEU A 138 9.86 -17.27 -4.10
N GLU A 139 8.54 -17.11 -3.95
CA GLU A 139 7.53 -17.86 -4.71
C GLU A 139 7.70 -17.66 -6.21
N ARG A 140 7.88 -16.40 -6.63
CA ARG A 140 8.16 -16.10 -8.04
C ARG A 140 9.42 -16.80 -8.53
N ALA A 141 10.52 -16.70 -7.79
CA ALA A 141 11.78 -17.34 -8.17
C ALA A 141 11.64 -18.87 -8.29
N SER A 142 10.85 -19.48 -7.41
CA SER A 142 10.52 -20.91 -7.44
C SER A 142 9.71 -21.30 -8.68
N ILE A 143 8.68 -20.52 -9.03
CA ILE A 143 7.86 -20.73 -10.23
C ILE A 143 8.71 -20.61 -11.50
N GLU A 144 9.51 -19.54 -11.61
CA GLU A 144 10.41 -19.33 -12.76
C GLU A 144 11.42 -20.48 -12.92
N ALA A 145 11.99 -20.97 -11.81
CA ALA A 145 12.89 -22.12 -11.83
C ALA A 145 12.19 -23.40 -12.29
N SER A 146 10.96 -23.63 -11.85
CA SER A 146 10.16 -24.81 -12.21
C SER A 146 9.82 -24.81 -13.71
N ILE A 147 9.36 -23.68 -14.25
CA ILE A 147 9.09 -23.51 -15.69
C ILE A 147 10.36 -23.78 -16.51
N ARG A 148 11.52 -23.27 -16.07
CA ARG A 148 12.80 -23.49 -16.77
C ARG A 148 13.20 -24.96 -16.80
N ARG A 149 12.97 -25.71 -15.70
CA ARG A 149 13.26 -27.16 -15.64
C ARG A 149 12.37 -27.93 -16.62
N GLU A 150 11.07 -27.68 -16.60
CA GLU A 150 10.13 -28.35 -17.53
C GLU A 150 10.41 -28.04 -19.00
N ALA A 151 10.86 -26.82 -19.30
CA ALA A 151 11.26 -26.44 -20.66
C ALA A 151 12.58 -27.09 -21.11
N GLY A 152 13.45 -27.45 -20.16
CA GLY A 152 14.71 -28.15 -20.41
C GLY A 152 14.53 -29.65 -20.68
N ASP A 153 13.64 -30.32 -19.95
CA ASP A 153 13.37 -31.77 -20.08
C ASP A 153 12.59 -32.15 -21.36
N ARG A 154 12.07 -31.17 -22.11
CA ARG A 154 11.35 -31.40 -23.38
C ARG A 154 12.24 -31.29 -24.64
N ARG A 155 13.57 -31.27 -24.49
CA ARG A 155 14.55 -31.25 -25.60
C ARG A 155 15.36 -32.53 -25.66
#